data_AF-A0A838CSI4-F1
#
_entry.id   AF-A0A838CSI4-F1
#
_cell.length_a   1.000
_cell.length_b   1.000
_cell.length_c   1.000
_cell.angle_alpha   90.00
_cell.angle_beta   90.00
_cell.angle_gamma   90.00
#
_symmetry.space_group_name_H-M   'P 1'
#
loop_
_entity.id
_entity.type
_entity.pdbx_description
1 polymer ?
#
loop_
_entity_poly.entity_id
_entity_poly.type
_entity_poly.pdbx_seq_one_letter_code
_entity_poly.pdbx_strand_id
1 'polypeptide(L)'
;MHVFEAIEEIESMPQVRAMDLYLDKLGKKVDGDDIRWTVREIYSINLDAVSELDAGKQVTSYPETIMEGVEESLSDEQIEGTIEEYIFSLSKVEVMDLYLESLEGTPTGAEARVLINDIFGVNLDGISSLEKAGISLFSKEQWIMQSEKDLFAVYTGVTDVDVYILPTEYFTEQTGLTTLPEALQERLKAIGYSYNEDVGGYYYAEPNGESVPDAFKGQTLGTLAGFIQEEYAELLQ
;
A
#
# COMPACT_ATOMS: atom_id res chain seq x y z
N MET A 1 3.03 -9.23 34.50
CA MET A 1 2.99 -8.68 33.14
C MET A 1 3.10 -7.18 33.30
N HIS A 2 4.33 -6.71 33.34
CA HIS A 2 4.68 -5.34 33.68
C HIS A 2 4.36 -4.44 32.48
N VAL A 3 3.86 -3.22 32.72
CA VAL A 3 3.46 -2.25 31.67
C VAL A 3 4.54 -2.07 30.59
N PHE A 4 5.82 -2.19 30.95
CA PHE A 4 6.94 -2.17 30.01
C PHE A 4 6.93 -3.32 28.99
N GLU A 5 6.63 -4.56 29.42
CA GLU A 5 6.53 -5.71 28.52
C GLU A 5 5.37 -5.52 27.53
N ALA A 6 4.26 -4.92 27.97
CA ALA A 6 3.11 -4.67 27.12
C ALA A 6 3.36 -3.55 26.10
N ILE A 7 4.13 -2.52 26.45
CA ILE A 7 4.52 -1.45 25.52
C ILE A 7 5.47 -1.99 24.46
N GLU A 8 6.48 -2.77 24.87
CA GLU A 8 7.45 -3.38 23.96
C GLU A 8 6.76 -4.38 23.00
N GLU A 9 5.78 -5.13 23.48
CA GLU A 9 4.97 -6.03 22.66
C GLU A 9 4.11 -5.28 21.64
N ILE A 10 3.61 -4.08 21.98
CA ILE A 10 2.85 -3.22 21.04
C ILE A 10 3.78 -2.57 20.02
N GLU A 11 4.93 -2.03 20.44
CA GLU A 11 5.91 -1.37 19.56
C GLU A 11 6.59 -2.34 18.58
N SER A 12 6.64 -3.62 18.92
CA SER A 12 7.19 -4.67 18.06
C SER A 12 6.13 -5.42 17.24
N MET A 13 4.85 -5.10 17.42
CA MET A 13 3.75 -5.77 16.74
C MET A 13 3.70 -5.40 15.26
N PRO A 14 3.68 -6.39 14.34
CA PRO A 14 3.47 -6.11 12.92
C PRO A 14 2.14 -5.38 12.70
N GLN A 15 2.11 -4.42 11.77
CA GLN A 15 0.91 -3.63 11.46
C GLN A 15 -0.31 -4.51 11.15
N VAL A 16 -0.14 -5.61 10.39
CA VAL A 16 -1.24 -6.56 10.09
C VAL A 16 -1.84 -7.15 11.36
N ARG A 17 -1.00 -7.46 12.35
CA ARG A 17 -1.45 -8.02 13.63
C ARG A 17 -2.14 -6.97 14.48
N ALA A 18 -1.64 -5.74 14.46
CA ALA A 18 -2.26 -4.61 15.15
C ALA A 18 -3.67 -4.34 14.58
N MET A 19 -3.82 -4.32 13.26
CA MET A 19 -5.10 -4.15 12.57
C MET A 19 -6.08 -5.28 12.91
N ASP A 20 -5.65 -6.53 12.79
CA ASP A 20 -6.49 -7.69 13.10
C ASP A 20 -7.02 -7.64 14.54
N LEU A 21 -6.14 -7.33 15.50
CA LEU A 21 -6.51 -7.22 16.90
C LEU A 21 -7.42 -6.03 17.20
N TYR A 22 -7.23 -4.91 16.50
CA TYR A 22 -8.06 -3.73 16.67
C TYR A 22 -9.48 -4.01 16.19
N LEU A 23 -9.64 -4.51 14.97
CA LEU A 23 -10.95 -4.79 14.37
C LEU A 23 -11.72 -5.86 15.14
N ASP A 24 -11.05 -6.94 15.58
CA ASP A 24 -11.66 -7.98 16.42
C ASP A 24 -12.20 -7.42 17.76
N LYS A 25 -11.51 -6.42 18.32
CA LYS A 25 -11.88 -5.81 19.61
C LYS A 25 -13.02 -4.81 19.55
N LEU A 26 -13.42 -4.32 18.37
CA LEU A 26 -14.51 -3.34 18.26
C LEU A 26 -15.84 -3.90 18.78
N GLY A 27 -16.03 -5.22 18.75
CA GLY A 27 -17.19 -5.89 19.35
C GLY A 27 -18.55 -5.47 18.74
N LYS A 28 -18.51 -4.78 17.60
CA LYS A 28 -19.65 -4.33 16.78
C LYS A 28 -19.48 -4.81 15.34
N LYS A 29 -20.52 -4.62 14.50
CA LYS A 29 -20.36 -4.71 13.04
C LYS A 29 -19.37 -3.61 12.62
N VAL A 30 -18.27 -4.02 12.00
CA VAL A 30 -17.25 -3.12 11.46
C VAL A 30 -17.78 -2.54 10.16
N ASP A 31 -17.83 -1.21 10.08
CA ASP A 31 -18.21 -0.47 8.89
C ASP A 31 -16.97 0.04 8.14
N GLY A 32 -17.18 0.69 6.98
CA GLY A 32 -16.07 1.18 6.19
C GLY A 32 -15.32 2.33 6.87
N ASP A 33 -15.99 3.15 7.69
CA ASP A 33 -15.34 4.18 8.50
C ASP A 33 -14.35 3.58 9.50
N ASP A 34 -14.75 2.53 10.22
CA ASP A 34 -13.87 1.79 11.13
C ASP A 34 -12.63 1.25 10.40
N ILE A 35 -12.80 0.68 9.21
CA ILE A 35 -11.69 0.15 8.41
C ILE A 35 -10.76 1.27 7.95
N ARG A 36 -11.30 2.32 7.32
CA ARG A 36 -10.52 3.46 6.81
C ARG A 36 -9.77 4.17 7.94
N TRP A 37 -10.41 4.36 9.09
CA TRP A 37 -9.77 4.91 10.28
C TRP A 37 -8.63 4.01 10.77
N THR A 38 -8.86 2.70 10.88
CA THR A 38 -7.83 1.74 11.32
C THR A 38 -6.61 1.78 10.41
N VAL A 39 -6.82 1.83 9.10
CA VAL A 39 -5.73 1.92 8.11
C VAL A 39 -4.96 3.23 8.25
N ARG A 40 -5.66 4.35 8.45
CA ARG A 40 -5.02 5.65 8.69
C ARG A 40 -4.15 5.62 9.94
N GLU A 41 -4.64 5.07 11.05
CA GLU A 41 -3.90 5.12 12.31
C GLU A 41 -2.73 4.12 12.36
N ILE A 42 -2.88 2.94 11.77
CA ILE A 42 -1.86 1.88 11.86
C ILE A 42 -0.83 2.00 10.73
N TYR A 43 -1.28 2.33 9.52
CA TYR A 43 -0.44 2.39 8.34
C TYR A 43 -0.11 3.81 7.90
N SER A 44 -0.72 4.85 8.49
CA SER A 44 -0.61 6.24 8.01
C SER A 44 -1.11 6.44 6.58
N ILE A 45 -1.95 5.54 6.08
CA ILE A 45 -2.51 5.59 4.72
C ILE A 45 -3.92 6.17 4.78
N ASN A 46 -4.19 7.20 3.97
CA ASN A 46 -5.51 7.81 3.86
C ASN A 46 -6.27 7.24 2.66
N LEU A 47 -7.14 6.26 2.91
CA LEU A 47 -7.98 5.63 1.87
C LEU A 47 -9.03 6.60 1.27
N ASP A 48 -9.51 7.58 2.03
CA ASP A 48 -10.41 8.61 1.49
C ASP A 48 -9.70 9.42 0.40
N ALA A 49 -8.45 9.84 0.65
CA ALA A 49 -7.63 10.54 -0.34
C ALA A 49 -7.32 9.66 -1.56
N VAL A 50 -7.06 8.36 -1.36
CA VAL A 50 -6.89 7.41 -2.49
C VAL A 50 -8.13 7.36 -3.36
N SER A 51 -9.33 7.38 -2.75
CA SER A 51 -10.60 7.42 -3.46
C SER A 51 -10.80 8.75 -4.21
N GLU A 52 -10.59 9.89 -3.54
CA GLU A 52 -10.79 11.23 -4.10
C GLU A 52 -9.88 11.52 -5.31
N LEU A 53 -8.63 11.04 -5.27
CA LEU A 53 -7.66 11.21 -6.35
C LEU A 53 -7.88 10.22 -7.50
N ASP A 54 -8.84 9.31 -7.37
CA ASP A 54 -8.94 8.10 -8.18
C ASP A 54 -7.59 7.35 -8.32
N ALA A 55 -6.73 7.48 -7.31
CA ALA A 55 -5.46 6.79 -7.27
C ALA A 55 -5.70 5.30 -6.96
N GLY A 56 -4.73 4.44 -7.28
CA GLY A 56 -4.90 3.00 -7.04
C GLY A 56 -4.91 2.16 -8.31
N LYS A 57 -5.33 0.90 -8.15
CA LYS A 57 -5.65 0.04 -9.29
C LYS A 57 -6.77 0.73 -10.07
N GLN A 58 -6.49 1.09 -11.31
CA GLN A 58 -7.50 1.57 -12.25
C GLN A 58 -8.38 0.35 -12.58
N VAL A 59 -9.47 0.22 -11.83
CA VAL A 59 -10.29 -0.99 -11.84
C VAL A 59 -11.10 -1.00 -13.14
N THR A 60 -10.66 -1.76 -14.14
CA THR A 60 -11.51 -2.05 -15.31
C THR A 60 -12.69 -2.95 -14.94
N SER A 61 -12.62 -3.63 -13.78
CA SER A 61 -13.71 -4.39 -13.16
C SER A 61 -13.37 -4.76 -11.73
N TYR A 62 -14.30 -4.55 -10.79
CA TYR A 62 -14.20 -5.12 -9.45
C TYR A 62 -14.35 -6.66 -9.53
N PRO A 63 -13.86 -7.41 -8.53
CA PRO A 63 -14.22 -8.82 -8.36
C PRO A 63 -15.74 -9.02 -8.34
N GLU A 64 -16.21 -10.12 -8.93
CA GLU A 64 -17.63 -10.47 -9.02
C GLU A 64 -18.34 -10.43 -7.65
N THR A 65 -17.67 -10.89 -6.59
CA THR A 65 -18.21 -10.87 -5.22
C THR A 65 -18.49 -9.46 -4.70
N ILE A 66 -17.66 -8.48 -5.06
CA ILE A 66 -17.87 -7.08 -4.67
C ILE A 66 -19.04 -6.50 -5.48
N MET A 67 -19.08 -6.77 -6.79
CA MET A 67 -20.18 -6.32 -7.67
C MET A 67 -21.53 -6.84 -7.16
N GLU A 68 -21.64 -8.14 -6.88
CA GLU A 68 -22.86 -8.77 -6.37
C GLU A 68 -23.29 -8.18 -5.03
N GLY A 69 -22.35 -7.98 -4.10
CA GLY A 69 -22.66 -7.40 -2.79
C GLY A 69 -23.14 -5.96 -2.88
N VAL A 70 -22.52 -5.13 -3.71
CA VAL A 70 -22.99 -3.75 -3.94
C VAL A 70 -24.36 -3.75 -4.62
N GLU A 71 -24.58 -4.61 -5.62
CA GLU A 71 -25.90 -4.74 -6.28
C GLU A 71 -27.01 -5.14 -5.29
N GLU A 72 -26.74 -6.03 -4.35
CA GLU A 72 -27.69 -6.42 -3.30
C GLU A 72 -28.11 -5.22 -2.42
N SER A 73 -27.14 -4.41 -1.99
CA SER A 73 -27.39 -3.20 -1.19
C SER A 73 -28.17 -2.12 -1.97
N LEU A 74 -28.08 -2.12 -3.30
CA LEU A 74 -28.75 -1.15 -4.18
C LEU A 74 -30.13 -1.61 -4.67
N SER A 75 -30.62 -2.77 -4.24
CA SER A 75 -31.81 -3.44 -4.80
C SER A 75 -33.13 -2.62 -4.76
N ASP A 76 -33.21 -1.59 -3.91
CA ASP A 76 -34.36 -0.67 -3.80
C ASP A 76 -34.15 0.69 -4.48
N GLU A 77 -32.99 0.96 -5.08
CA GLU A 77 -32.67 2.24 -5.71
C GLU A 77 -33.16 2.33 -7.17
N GLN A 78 -33.64 3.51 -7.56
CA GLN A 78 -33.93 3.81 -8.96
C GLN A 78 -32.65 4.22 -9.68
N ILE A 79 -32.06 3.28 -10.40
CA ILE A 79 -30.80 3.48 -11.13
C ILE A 79 -31.10 3.83 -12.59
N GLU A 80 -30.53 4.92 -13.07
CA GLU A 80 -30.51 5.25 -14.50
C GLU A 80 -29.32 4.55 -15.16
N GLY A 81 -29.57 3.71 -16.19
CA GLY A 81 -28.51 2.97 -16.89
C GLY A 81 -28.41 1.51 -16.45
N THR A 82 -27.24 0.90 -16.60
CA THR A 82 -26.98 -0.45 -16.05
C THR A 82 -26.47 -0.34 -14.61
N ILE A 83 -26.73 -1.38 -13.80
CA ILE A 83 -26.19 -1.46 -12.43
C ILE A 83 -24.66 -1.36 -12.42
N GLU A 84 -24.01 -1.99 -13.40
CA GLU A 84 -22.56 -1.99 -13.56
C GLU A 84 -22.01 -0.59 -13.83
N GLU A 85 -22.62 0.17 -14.76
CA GLU A 85 -22.23 1.56 -15.04
C GLU A 85 -22.40 2.45 -13.80
N TYR A 86 -23.46 2.22 -13.02
CA TYR A 86 -23.69 2.95 -11.78
C TYR A 86 -22.65 2.62 -10.72
N ILE A 87 -22.34 1.34 -10.50
CA ILE A 87 -21.30 0.93 -9.55
C ILE A 87 -19.94 1.55 -9.91
N PHE A 88 -19.58 1.58 -11.19
CA PHE A 88 -18.33 2.24 -11.62
C PHE A 88 -18.35 3.77 -11.52
N SER A 89 -19.53 4.39 -11.35
CA SER A 89 -19.65 5.82 -11.09
C SER A 89 -19.50 6.19 -9.61
N LEU A 90 -19.63 5.21 -8.72
CA LEU A 90 -19.44 5.39 -7.28
C LEU A 90 -17.97 5.59 -6.95
N SER A 91 -17.72 6.35 -5.89
CA SER A 91 -16.38 6.43 -5.31
C SER A 91 -15.98 5.08 -4.69
N LYS A 92 -14.67 4.84 -4.56
CA LYS A 92 -14.14 3.63 -3.92
C LYS A 92 -14.64 3.48 -2.47
N VAL A 93 -14.84 4.61 -1.78
CA VAL A 93 -15.44 4.66 -0.44
C VAL A 93 -16.88 4.16 -0.46
N GLU A 94 -17.72 4.67 -1.37
CA GLU A 94 -19.12 4.24 -1.49
C GLU A 94 -19.23 2.75 -1.86
N VAL A 95 -18.36 2.26 -2.75
CA VAL A 95 -18.30 0.82 -3.10
C VAL A 95 -17.98 -0.04 -1.87
N MET A 96 -17.00 0.38 -1.05
CA MET A 96 -16.67 -0.33 0.20
C MET A 96 -17.84 -0.32 1.18
N ASP A 97 -18.47 0.83 1.39
CA ASP A 97 -19.56 0.98 2.36
C ASP A 97 -20.77 0.12 1.95
N LEU A 98 -21.20 0.19 0.69
CA LEU A 98 -22.30 -0.64 0.16
C LEU A 98 -21.99 -2.13 0.22
N TYR A 99 -20.76 -2.54 -0.09
CA TYR A 99 -20.36 -3.95 0.01
C TYR A 99 -20.40 -4.44 1.46
N LEU A 100 -19.94 -3.65 2.42
CA LEU A 100 -19.97 -4.03 3.84
C LEU A 100 -21.40 -4.05 4.41
N GLU A 101 -22.29 -3.23 3.88
CA GLU A 101 -23.72 -3.25 4.22
C GLU A 101 -24.37 -4.58 3.84
N SER A 102 -24.02 -5.15 2.69
CA SER A 102 -24.57 -6.43 2.21
C SER A 102 -24.15 -7.64 3.05
N LEU A 103 -23.02 -7.54 3.78
CA LEU A 103 -22.54 -8.63 4.62
C LEU A 103 -23.44 -8.85 5.85
N GLU A 104 -23.85 -10.10 6.08
CA GLU A 104 -24.57 -10.49 7.31
C GLU A 104 -23.69 -10.44 8.58
N GLY A 105 -22.37 -10.37 8.42
CA GLY A 105 -21.39 -10.44 9.50
C GLY A 105 -20.34 -9.32 9.49
N THR A 106 -19.41 -9.40 10.44
CA THR A 106 -18.25 -8.51 10.54
C THR A 106 -17.08 -9.12 9.77
N PRO A 107 -16.44 -8.40 8.82
CA PRO A 107 -15.23 -8.90 8.18
C PRO A 107 -14.11 -9.06 9.21
N THR A 108 -13.37 -10.15 9.13
CA THR A 108 -12.10 -10.31 9.83
C THR A 108 -11.08 -9.30 9.30
N GLY A 109 -10.02 -9.01 10.06
CA GLY A 109 -8.98 -8.09 9.58
C GLY A 109 -8.27 -8.57 8.31
N ALA A 110 -8.14 -9.89 8.11
CA ALA A 110 -7.64 -10.45 6.85
C ALA A 110 -8.59 -10.18 5.67
N GLU A 111 -9.91 -10.37 5.85
CA GLU A 111 -10.91 -10.05 4.83
C GLU A 111 -10.95 -8.54 4.53
N ALA A 112 -10.82 -7.69 5.55
CA ALA A 112 -10.74 -6.25 5.37
C ALA A 112 -9.51 -5.85 4.53
N ARG A 113 -8.34 -6.48 4.74
CA ARG A 113 -7.15 -6.23 3.90
C ARG A 113 -7.33 -6.66 2.45
N VAL A 114 -7.98 -7.80 2.22
CA VAL A 114 -8.33 -8.24 0.85
C VAL A 114 -9.27 -7.23 0.19
N LEU A 115 -10.31 -6.80 0.90
CA LEU A 115 -11.26 -5.79 0.42
C LEU A 115 -10.57 -4.46 0.06
N ILE A 116 -9.67 -3.99 0.93
CA ILE A 116 -8.87 -2.78 0.69
C ILE A 116 -8.01 -2.94 -0.58
N ASN A 117 -7.37 -4.08 -0.75
CA ASN A 117 -6.57 -4.34 -1.94
C ASN A 117 -7.42 -4.40 -3.21
N ASP A 118 -8.58 -5.05 -3.16
CA ASP A 118 -9.47 -5.20 -4.32
C ASP A 118 -10.13 -3.89 -4.75
N ILE A 119 -10.49 -3.03 -3.80
CA ILE A 119 -11.14 -1.74 -4.08
C ILE A 119 -10.13 -0.62 -4.33
N PHE A 120 -9.10 -0.50 -3.49
CA PHE A 120 -8.17 0.64 -3.49
C PHE A 120 -6.82 0.31 -4.14
N GLY A 121 -6.51 -0.97 -4.41
CA GLY A 121 -5.19 -1.38 -4.89
C GLY A 121 -4.08 -1.16 -3.87
N VAL A 122 -4.40 -1.23 -2.58
CA VAL A 122 -3.44 -1.05 -1.47
C VAL A 122 -3.17 -2.39 -0.79
N ASN A 123 -1.97 -2.94 -1.02
CA ASN A 123 -1.57 -4.23 -0.47
C ASN A 123 -0.97 -4.09 0.94
N LEU A 124 -1.82 -4.09 1.97
CA LEU A 124 -1.41 -3.91 3.37
C LEU A 124 -0.53 -5.05 3.93
N ASP A 125 -0.72 -6.29 3.46
CA ASP A 125 0.16 -7.41 3.84
C ASP A 125 1.57 -7.20 3.26
N GLY A 126 1.66 -6.76 2.00
CA GLY A 126 2.91 -6.40 1.36
C GLY A 126 3.61 -5.24 2.07
N ILE A 127 2.87 -4.18 2.42
CA ILE A 127 3.42 -3.02 3.14
C ILE A 127 3.96 -3.44 4.52
N SER A 128 3.20 -4.21 5.31
CA SER A 128 3.66 -4.68 6.62
C SER A 128 4.89 -5.60 6.51
N SER A 129 5.05 -6.34 5.41
CA SER A 129 6.25 -7.16 5.21
C SER A 129 7.54 -6.34 5.02
N LEU A 130 7.41 -5.05 4.70
CA LEU A 130 8.54 -4.13 4.53
C LEU A 130 8.89 -3.37 5.81
N GLU A 131 8.15 -3.59 6.91
CA GLU A 131 8.47 -2.98 8.19
C GLU A 131 9.92 -3.28 8.57
N LYS A 132 10.69 -2.23 8.85
CA LYS A 132 12.13 -2.31 9.21
C LYS A 132 13.02 -2.84 8.09
N ALA A 133 12.55 -2.89 6.84
CA ALA A 133 13.36 -3.25 5.68
C ALA A 133 14.34 -2.14 5.25
N GLY A 134 14.23 -0.94 5.83
CA GLY A 134 15.03 0.22 5.46
C GLY A 134 14.59 0.86 4.14
N ILE A 135 13.30 0.75 3.81
CA ILE A 135 12.74 1.23 2.55
C ILE A 135 11.56 2.15 2.89
N SER A 136 11.59 3.39 2.42
CA SER A 136 10.39 4.23 2.40
C SER A 136 9.63 4.01 1.09
N LEU A 137 8.30 4.09 1.15
CA LEU A 137 7.41 3.97 0.01
C LEU A 137 6.50 5.20 -0.07
N PHE A 138 6.65 5.96 -1.14
CA PHE A 138 5.73 7.01 -1.55
C PHE A 138 4.90 6.52 -2.74
N SER A 139 3.58 6.55 -2.62
CA SER A 139 2.67 6.12 -3.67
C SER A 139 1.35 6.86 -3.51
N LYS A 140 0.63 7.09 -4.62
CA LYS A 140 -0.70 7.72 -4.58
C LYS A 140 -0.68 9.08 -3.85
N GLU A 141 0.36 9.86 -4.14
CA GLU A 141 0.64 11.20 -3.58
C GLU A 141 0.79 11.27 -2.05
N GLN A 142 1.10 10.15 -1.40
CA GLN A 142 1.31 10.10 0.04
C GLN A 142 2.41 9.12 0.44
N TRP A 143 2.97 9.34 1.63
CA TRP A 143 3.84 8.35 2.26
C TRP A 143 2.98 7.18 2.73
N ILE A 144 3.20 6.02 2.11
CA ILE A 144 2.55 4.76 2.49
C ILE A 144 3.32 4.10 3.63
N MET A 145 4.64 4.25 3.62
CA MET A 145 5.53 3.80 4.67
C MET A 145 6.77 4.68 4.69
N GLN A 146 7.17 5.16 5.86
CA GLN A 146 8.37 5.97 6.02
C GLN A 146 8.89 5.84 7.45
N SER A 147 10.20 5.65 7.58
CA SER A 147 10.94 5.71 8.82
C SER A 147 12.13 6.66 8.67
N GLU A 148 12.50 7.34 9.76
CA GLU A 148 13.68 8.21 9.80
C GLU A 148 14.99 7.46 9.49
N LYS A 149 15.00 6.12 9.65
CA LYS A 149 16.17 5.27 9.39
C LYS A 149 16.10 4.50 8.07
N ASP A 150 15.11 4.76 7.23
CA ASP A 150 15.07 4.13 5.91
C ASP A 150 16.25 4.59 5.07
N LEU A 151 16.78 3.69 4.24
CA LEU A 151 17.98 3.90 3.45
C LEU A 151 17.66 4.31 2.01
N PHE A 152 16.61 3.72 1.45
CA PHE A 152 16.17 4.02 0.09
C PHE A 152 14.68 4.36 0.07
N ALA A 153 14.30 5.31 -0.77
CA ALA A 153 12.91 5.68 -0.99
C ALA A 153 12.48 5.24 -2.40
N VAL A 154 11.36 4.52 -2.45
CA VAL A 154 10.66 4.13 -3.68
C VAL A 154 9.50 5.08 -3.87
N TYR A 155 9.40 5.68 -5.04
CA TYR A 155 8.32 6.57 -5.42
C TYR A 155 7.55 5.96 -6.58
N THR A 156 6.22 5.98 -6.52
CA THR A 156 5.36 5.65 -7.65
C THR A 156 4.44 6.81 -7.99
N GLY A 157 4.18 7.02 -9.28
CA GLY A 157 3.20 7.98 -9.74
C GLY A 157 1.76 7.61 -9.34
N VAL A 158 0.82 8.53 -9.51
CA VAL A 158 -0.59 8.37 -9.12
C VAL A 158 -1.24 7.14 -9.76
N THR A 159 -0.89 6.86 -11.01
CA THR A 159 -1.39 5.73 -11.82
C THR A 159 -0.50 4.48 -11.74
N ASP A 160 0.54 4.50 -10.90
CA ASP A 160 1.56 3.45 -10.77
C ASP A 160 2.21 3.05 -12.11
N VAL A 161 2.24 3.94 -13.12
CA VAL A 161 2.86 3.69 -14.44
C VAL A 161 4.38 3.77 -14.37
N ASP A 162 4.89 4.58 -13.44
CA ASP A 162 6.30 4.80 -13.23
C ASP A 162 6.74 4.62 -11.78
N VAL A 163 7.99 4.19 -11.63
CA VAL A 163 8.64 3.94 -10.34
C VAL A 163 10.04 4.51 -10.39
N TYR A 164 10.44 5.25 -9.37
CA TYR A 164 11.83 5.66 -9.20
C TYR A 164 12.36 5.49 -7.79
N ILE A 165 13.67 5.32 -7.70
CA ILE A 165 14.37 4.98 -6.46
C ILE A 165 15.48 5.99 -6.21
N LEU A 166 15.50 6.52 -4.98
CA LEU A 166 16.48 7.49 -4.51
C LEU A 166 17.06 7.07 -3.17
N PRO A 167 18.31 7.45 -2.85
CA PRO A 167 18.81 7.40 -1.48
C PRO A 167 18.03 8.37 -0.59
N THR A 168 17.86 8.02 0.67
CA THR A 168 17.29 8.93 1.69
C THR A 168 18.35 9.89 2.22
N GLU A 169 17.90 10.90 2.98
CA GLU A 169 18.78 11.77 3.74
C GLU A 169 19.60 10.97 4.76
N TYR A 170 18.95 10.06 5.51
CA TYR A 170 19.63 9.21 6.49
C TYR A 170 20.73 8.36 5.85
N PHE A 171 20.48 7.72 4.71
CA PHE A 171 21.53 6.98 3.99
C PHE A 171 22.71 7.87 3.62
N THR A 172 22.42 9.09 3.15
CA THR A 172 23.45 10.08 2.78
C THR A 172 24.27 10.49 4.00
N GLU A 173 23.64 10.70 5.16
CA GLU A 173 24.33 11.04 6.40
C GLU A 173 25.22 9.90 6.92
N GLN A 174 24.76 8.65 6.82
CA GLN A 174 25.52 7.49 7.31
C GLN A 174 26.68 7.11 6.38
N THR A 175 26.53 7.27 5.07
CA THR A 175 27.49 6.76 4.08
C THR A 175 28.29 7.84 3.36
N GLY A 176 27.80 9.08 3.34
CA GLY A 176 28.32 10.17 2.53
C GLY A 176 27.95 10.07 1.03
N LEU A 177 27.17 9.06 0.63
CA LEU A 177 26.78 8.85 -0.76
C LEU A 177 25.46 9.57 -1.06
N THR A 178 25.47 10.40 -2.11
CA THR A 178 24.28 11.12 -2.60
C THR A 178 23.57 10.39 -3.75
N THR A 179 24.09 9.22 -4.15
CA THR A 179 23.54 8.35 -5.19
C THR A 179 23.44 6.92 -4.68
N LEU A 180 22.61 6.09 -5.31
CA LEU A 180 22.54 4.66 -5.00
C LEU A 180 23.94 4.01 -5.18
N PRO A 181 24.33 3.02 -4.35
CA PRO A 181 25.59 2.29 -4.52
C PRO A 181 25.70 1.61 -5.88
N GLU A 182 26.89 1.59 -6.51
CA GLU A 182 27.11 0.98 -7.82
C GLU A 182 26.62 -0.48 -7.90
N ALA A 183 26.80 -1.26 -6.83
CA ALA A 183 26.31 -2.63 -6.77
C ALA A 183 24.77 -2.72 -6.85
N LEU A 184 24.06 -1.80 -6.19
CA LEU A 184 22.59 -1.72 -6.29
C LEU A 184 22.16 -1.24 -7.67
N GLN A 185 22.87 -0.24 -8.22
CA GLN A 185 22.62 0.25 -9.57
C GLN A 185 22.65 -0.88 -10.62
N GLU A 186 23.63 -1.77 -10.56
CA GLU A 186 23.72 -2.91 -11.48
C GLU A 186 22.59 -3.94 -11.27
N ARG A 187 22.17 -4.20 -10.02
CA ARG A 187 21.01 -5.05 -9.73
C ARG A 187 19.72 -4.46 -10.29
N LEU A 188 19.52 -3.16 -10.16
CA LEU A 188 18.36 -2.45 -10.71
C LEU A 188 18.36 -2.46 -12.25
N LYS A 189 19.52 -2.25 -12.89
CA LYS A 189 19.63 -2.39 -14.36
C LYS A 189 19.27 -3.79 -14.83
N ALA A 190 19.69 -4.82 -14.09
CA ALA A 190 19.42 -6.21 -14.45
C ALA A 190 17.92 -6.56 -14.47
N ILE A 191 17.10 -5.83 -13.70
CA ILE A 191 15.64 -6.00 -13.68
C ILE A 191 14.91 -4.96 -14.56
N GLY A 192 15.62 -4.07 -15.26
CA GLY A 192 15.04 -3.18 -16.27
C GLY A 192 15.01 -1.69 -15.92
N TYR A 193 15.55 -1.27 -14.77
CA TYR A 193 15.67 0.15 -14.46
C TYR A 193 16.76 0.82 -15.29
N SER A 194 16.61 2.12 -15.50
CA SER A 194 17.61 2.98 -16.12
C SER A 194 17.79 4.25 -15.32
N TYR A 195 18.98 4.86 -15.37
CA TYR A 195 19.18 6.15 -14.72
C TYR A 195 18.46 7.24 -15.51
N ASN A 196 17.69 8.07 -14.81
CA ASN A 196 16.98 9.21 -15.38
C ASN A 196 17.49 10.49 -14.71
N GLU A 197 18.05 11.40 -15.53
CA GLU A 197 18.65 12.65 -15.06
C GLU A 197 17.61 13.64 -14.51
N ASP A 198 16.37 13.62 -15.01
CA ASP A 198 15.31 14.55 -14.59
C ASP A 198 14.87 14.30 -13.14
N VAL A 199 14.80 13.03 -12.74
CA VAL A 199 14.50 12.62 -11.35
C VAL A 199 15.76 12.37 -10.52
N GLY A 200 16.94 12.37 -11.14
CA GLY A 200 18.23 12.11 -10.48
C GLY A 200 18.38 10.70 -9.91
N GLY A 201 17.60 9.73 -10.41
CA GLY A 201 17.42 8.42 -9.78
C GLY A 201 17.27 7.27 -10.77
N TYR A 202 17.13 6.06 -10.23
CA TYR A 202 16.85 4.88 -11.05
C TYR A 202 15.36 4.78 -11.30
N TYR A 203 14.98 4.81 -12.57
CA TYR A 203 13.62 4.94 -13.06
C TYR A 203 13.22 3.73 -13.90
N TYR A 204 11.96 3.33 -13.74
CA TYR A 204 11.29 2.35 -14.58
C TYR A 204 9.90 2.89 -14.93
N ALA A 205 9.49 2.68 -16.17
CA ALA A 205 8.11 2.85 -16.60
C ALA A 205 7.73 1.66 -17.48
N GLU A 206 6.50 1.19 -17.33
CA GLU A 206 5.98 0.10 -18.14
C GLU A 206 5.92 0.54 -19.62
N PRO A 207 6.54 -0.19 -20.57
CA PRO A 207 6.61 0.20 -21.98
C PRO A 207 5.27 0.49 -22.67
N ASN A 208 4.19 -0.15 -22.21
CA ASN A 208 2.86 0.01 -22.79
C ASN A 208 2.06 1.17 -22.17
N GLY A 209 2.60 1.86 -21.17
CA GLY A 209 1.88 2.89 -20.41
C GLY A 209 0.82 2.33 -19.45
N GLU A 210 0.84 1.02 -19.21
CA GLU A 210 0.00 0.36 -18.21
C GLU A 210 0.62 0.53 -16.81
N SER A 211 -0.15 0.27 -15.75
CA SER A 211 0.40 0.23 -14.40
C SER A 211 1.45 -0.88 -14.27
N VAL A 212 2.54 -0.60 -13.56
CA VAL A 212 3.60 -1.56 -13.30
C VAL A 212 3.02 -2.81 -12.62
N PRO A 213 3.27 -4.03 -13.15
CA PRO A 213 2.72 -5.25 -12.58
C PRO A 213 3.15 -5.49 -11.13
N ASP A 214 2.26 -6.04 -10.30
CA ASP A 214 2.57 -6.33 -8.89
C ASP A 214 3.78 -7.27 -8.72
N ALA A 215 3.98 -8.21 -9.64
CA ALA A 215 5.16 -9.08 -9.65
C ALA A 215 6.47 -8.29 -9.81
N PHE A 216 6.46 -7.24 -10.63
CA PHE A 216 7.60 -6.36 -10.83
C PHE A 216 7.83 -5.45 -9.61
N LYS A 217 6.75 -4.91 -9.02
CA LYS A 217 6.83 -4.16 -7.75
C LYS A 217 7.43 -5.03 -6.65
N GLY A 218 6.98 -6.27 -6.52
CA GLY A 218 7.53 -7.26 -5.58
C GLY A 218 9.00 -7.57 -5.84
N GLN A 219 9.41 -7.73 -7.10
CA GLN A 219 10.82 -7.93 -7.46
C GLN A 219 11.69 -6.73 -7.09
N THR A 220 11.19 -5.52 -7.31
CA THR A 220 11.88 -4.26 -6.97
C THR A 220 12.13 -4.17 -5.47
N LEU A 221 11.07 -4.32 -4.68
CA LEU A 221 11.14 -4.26 -3.22
C LEU A 221 12.03 -5.38 -2.65
N GLY A 222 11.91 -6.60 -3.16
CA GLY A 222 12.77 -7.72 -2.77
C GLY A 222 14.25 -7.49 -3.11
N THR A 223 14.53 -6.87 -4.25
CA THR A 223 15.91 -6.51 -4.65
C THR A 223 16.51 -5.50 -3.68
N LEU A 224 15.74 -4.47 -3.30
CA LEU A 224 16.16 -3.46 -2.34
C LEU A 224 16.36 -4.06 -0.94
N ALA A 225 15.37 -4.80 -0.44
CA ALA A 225 15.42 -5.39 0.89
C ALA A 225 16.60 -6.37 1.00
N GLY A 226 16.80 -7.23 -0.01
CA GLY A 226 17.95 -8.14 -0.06
C GLY A 226 19.29 -7.40 -0.07
N PHE A 227 19.41 -6.34 -0.87
CA PHE A 227 20.63 -5.53 -0.92
C PHE A 227 20.92 -4.82 0.41
N ILE A 228 19.91 -4.25 1.06
CA ILE A 228 20.05 -3.63 2.39
C ILE A 228 20.52 -4.66 3.41
N GLN A 229 19.91 -5.85 3.44
CA GLN A 229 20.29 -6.90 4.39
C GLN A 229 21.71 -7.43 4.16
N GLU A 230 22.19 -7.42 2.91
CA GLU A 230 23.54 -7.88 2.57
C GLU A 230 24.62 -6.85 2.90
N GLU A 231 24.35 -5.55 2.65
CA GLU A 231 25.40 -4.52 2.63
C GLU A 231 25.24 -3.43 3.71
N TYR A 232 24.06 -3.31 4.33
CA TYR A 232 23.72 -2.19 5.23
C TYR A 232 22.85 -2.59 6.44
N ALA A 233 22.79 -3.88 6.80
CA ALA A 233 21.95 -4.36 7.89
C ALA A 233 22.27 -3.69 9.24
N GLU A 234 23.51 -3.27 9.44
CA GLU A 234 23.97 -2.54 10.62
C GLU A 234 23.37 -1.14 10.75
N LEU A 235 22.92 -0.53 9.65
CA LEU A 235 22.30 0.80 9.65
C LEU A 235 20.81 0.77 10.01
N LEU A 236 20.21 -0.43 10.10
CA LEU A 236 18.80 -0.63 10.47
C LEU A 236 18.55 -0.67 11.99
N GLN A 237 19.61 -0.59 12.81
CA GLN A 237 19.55 -0.65 14.27
C GLN A 237 19.16 0.69 14.89
#